data_AF-A0AAW1CRM4-F1
#
_entry.id   AF-A0AAW1CRM4-F1
#
_cell.length_a   1.000
_cell.length_b   1.000
_cell.length_c   1.000
_cell.angle_alpha   90.00
_cell.angle_beta   90.00
_cell.angle_gamma   90.00
#
_symmetry.space_group_name_H-M   'P 1'
#
loop_
_entity.id
_entity.type
_entity.pdbx_description
1 polymer ?
#
loop_
_entity_poly.entity_id
_entity_poly.type
_entity_poly.pdbx_seq_one_letter_code
_entity_poly.pdbx_strand_id
1 'polypeptide(L)'
;MESQVARPKFHLQPLSFLRLSYLIGKWKIYLVKKDAGILRKPVTPGTGIGSPKELAEVEINLIGEYNGRVFDERDVTFCLGEGAEKDIPPGIEKALESFVKGEKSILELKPKYGFGDKGHEKFGIPPGASLVYTVTLKKFEQSKDVWMMTSHEKLDEAKNLKERGTQYFKNEKFETAVKLYKKALEFIDSDAGFEDELLSDRSAVLLALHLNIAMSHLKLKNFTDAKNSCDTALEMDPNNLKALFRRGQALLQLSEPALAKKDFEKVVELEPTNKAAVAQINICIQKQKEIHTKEKKMYANMFEKFAQKDREWHYGWLEGEKPIVEIAPENPEIEKEKERRKEEKRKFLENAKLLRKRKEEEEAKEKQKEKLNEENQDAEESGSSGKESENSVEAATSSNAEQPEIGSAEVISQTVN
;
A
#
# COMPACT_ATOMS: atom_id res chain seq x y z
N MET A 1 -86.60 40.59 5.80
CA MET A 1 -86.07 39.26 5.44
C MET A 1 -85.52 39.34 4.03
N GLU A 2 -84.34 39.94 3.93
CA GLU A 2 -83.32 39.69 2.89
C GLU A 2 -82.82 38.24 3.09
N SER A 3 -82.20 37.50 2.16
CA SER A 3 -81.38 37.87 1.02
C SER A 3 -81.35 36.71 0.01
N GLN A 4 -81.35 37.09 -1.27
CA GLN A 4 -80.86 36.31 -2.40
C GLN A 4 -79.38 35.90 -2.22
N VAL A 5 -78.97 34.78 -2.81
CA VAL A 5 -77.71 34.74 -3.58
C VAL A 5 -77.90 33.88 -4.83
N ALA A 6 -77.92 34.57 -5.98
CA ALA A 6 -77.86 34.03 -7.32
C ALA A 6 -76.45 33.53 -7.68
N ARG A 7 -76.32 32.60 -8.65
CA ARG A 7 -75.26 32.66 -9.69
C ARG A 7 -75.74 32.05 -11.03
N PRO A 8 -75.22 32.53 -12.18
CA PRO A 8 -75.94 32.58 -13.45
C PRO A 8 -75.57 31.48 -14.46
N LYS A 9 -76.47 31.26 -15.43
CA LYS A 9 -76.22 30.54 -16.67
C LYS A 9 -75.26 31.34 -17.56
N PHE A 10 -74.26 30.69 -18.14
CA PHE A 10 -73.63 31.16 -19.39
C PHE A 10 -73.45 30.01 -20.38
N HIS A 11 -74.08 30.19 -21.53
CA HIS A 11 -73.91 29.44 -22.77
C HIS A 11 -72.74 30.08 -23.53
N LEU A 12 -71.72 29.32 -23.94
CA LEU A 12 -70.65 29.77 -24.83
C LEU A 12 -70.23 28.64 -25.80
N GLN A 13 -69.95 29.04 -27.04
CA GLN A 13 -69.92 28.29 -28.30
C GLN A 13 -68.69 27.35 -28.50
N PRO A 14 -68.74 26.40 -29.46
CA PRO A 14 -67.59 25.57 -29.79
C PRO A 14 -66.69 26.30 -30.80
N LEU A 15 -65.49 26.69 -30.39
CA LEU A 15 -64.22 26.61 -31.12
C LEU A 15 -63.17 27.41 -30.33
N SER A 16 -62.37 26.72 -29.54
CA SER A 16 -61.07 27.23 -29.10
C SER A 16 -60.07 26.08 -29.14
N PHE A 17 -59.08 26.23 -30.02
CA PHE A 17 -57.91 25.37 -30.08
C PHE A 17 -57.22 25.42 -28.71
N LEU A 18 -57.32 24.34 -27.93
CA LEU A 18 -56.46 24.14 -26.78
C LEU A 18 -55.07 23.78 -27.30
N ARG A 19 -54.20 24.78 -27.39
CA ARG A 19 -52.76 24.58 -27.59
C ARG A 19 -52.20 24.02 -26.27
N LEU A 20 -52.22 22.70 -26.14
CA LEU A 20 -51.62 22.01 -25.01
C LEU A 20 -50.09 22.03 -25.17
N SER A 21 -49.44 23.08 -24.67
CA SER A 21 -47.99 23.08 -24.50
C SER A 21 -47.64 22.13 -23.36
N TYR A 22 -47.28 20.89 -23.69
CA TYR A 22 -46.68 19.95 -22.75
C TYR A 22 -45.39 20.57 -22.18
N LEU A 23 -45.38 20.82 -20.87
CA LEU A 23 -44.16 20.94 -20.09
C LEU A 23 -43.41 19.60 -20.20
N ILE A 24 -42.29 19.62 -20.92
CA ILE A 24 -41.34 18.51 -21.01
C ILE A 24 -40.99 18.10 -19.58
N GLY A 25 -41.31 16.86 -19.22
CA GLY A 25 -41.13 16.31 -17.88
C GLY A 25 -39.69 16.48 -17.38
N LYS A 26 -39.55 16.81 -16.10
CA LYS A 26 -38.25 16.80 -15.43
C LYS A 26 -37.67 15.39 -15.50
N TRP A 27 -36.62 15.20 -16.29
CA TRP A 27 -35.84 13.96 -16.29
C TRP A 27 -35.30 13.71 -14.87
N LYS A 28 -35.52 12.50 -14.33
CA LYS A 28 -34.86 12.09 -13.09
C LYS A 28 -33.40 11.80 -13.41
N ILE A 29 -32.51 12.65 -12.90
CA ILE A 29 -31.06 12.47 -12.98
C ILE A 29 -30.62 11.78 -11.69
N TYR A 30 -29.87 10.69 -11.83
CA TYR A 30 -29.34 9.93 -10.71
C TYR A 30 -27.85 10.19 -10.55
N LEU A 31 -27.44 10.45 -9.32
CA LEU A 31 -26.02 10.48 -8.95
C LEU A 31 -25.57 9.05 -8.65
N VAL A 32 -24.77 8.45 -9.53
CA VAL A 32 -24.21 7.11 -9.28
C VAL A 32 -23.18 7.17 -8.15
N LYS A 33 -22.49 8.30 -8.01
CA LYS A 33 -21.56 8.61 -6.91
C LYS A 33 -21.91 9.95 -6.29
N LYS A 34 -21.63 10.08 -4.98
CA LYS A 34 -21.88 11.31 -4.19
C LYS A 34 -21.12 12.52 -4.72
N ASP A 35 -19.99 12.33 -5.40
CA ASP A 35 -19.17 13.39 -5.99
C ASP A 35 -19.72 13.93 -7.32
N ALA A 36 -20.89 13.43 -7.76
CA ALA A 36 -21.49 13.76 -9.05
C ALA A 36 -20.53 13.58 -10.23
N GLY A 37 -19.56 12.65 -10.12
CA GLY A 37 -18.64 12.33 -11.19
C GLY A 37 -19.23 11.47 -12.29
N ILE A 38 -20.35 10.81 -12.00
CA ILE A 38 -21.12 9.98 -12.91
C ILE A 38 -22.59 10.38 -12.74
N LEU A 39 -23.17 10.99 -13.78
CA LEU A 39 -24.59 11.30 -13.84
C LEU A 39 -25.28 10.28 -14.74
N ARG A 40 -26.38 9.70 -14.28
CA ARG A 40 -27.16 8.73 -15.03
C ARG A 40 -28.55 9.29 -15.34
N LYS A 41 -28.95 9.18 -16.60
CA LYS A 41 -30.26 9.59 -17.12
C LYS A 41 -30.91 8.39 -17.81
N PRO A 42 -31.82 7.67 -17.13
CA PRO A 42 -32.53 6.55 -17.73
C PRO A 42 -33.36 6.99 -18.94
N VAL A 43 -33.22 6.26 -20.04
CA VAL A 43 -33.96 6.48 -21.29
C VAL A 43 -35.07 5.44 -21.43
N THR A 44 -34.70 4.17 -21.30
CA THR A 44 -35.63 3.04 -21.33
C THR A 44 -35.44 2.22 -20.06
N PRO A 45 -36.50 1.97 -19.27
CA PRO A 45 -36.39 1.14 -18.09
C PRO A 45 -36.06 -0.31 -18.46
N GLY A 46 -35.22 -0.96 -17.65
CA GLY A 46 -34.98 -2.39 -17.75
C GLY A 46 -36.12 -3.22 -17.13
N THR A 47 -36.03 -4.54 -17.30
CA THR A 47 -36.93 -5.54 -16.71
C THR A 47 -36.13 -6.56 -15.92
N GLY A 48 -36.65 -6.96 -14.76
CA GLY A 48 -36.05 -7.99 -13.90
C GLY A 48 -35.63 -7.48 -12.52
N ILE A 49 -35.06 -8.39 -11.74
CA ILE A 49 -34.60 -8.16 -10.37
C ILE A 49 -33.08 -8.38 -10.36
N GLY A 50 -32.36 -7.44 -9.75
CA GLY A 50 -30.91 -7.50 -9.61
C GLY A 50 -30.15 -6.68 -10.65
N SER A 51 -28.86 -6.53 -10.37
CA SER A 51 -27.91 -5.81 -11.19
C SER A 51 -26.60 -6.60 -11.28
N PRO A 52 -25.79 -6.36 -12.32
CA PRO A 52 -24.43 -6.87 -12.40
C PRO A 52 -23.66 -6.54 -11.12
N LYS A 53 -22.87 -7.49 -10.62
CA LYS A 53 -21.93 -7.27 -9.52
C LYS A 53 -20.50 -7.31 -10.05
N GLU A 54 -19.55 -6.88 -9.24
CA GLU A 54 -18.13 -7.01 -9.58
C GLU A 54 -17.82 -8.46 -10.00
N LEU A 55 -16.95 -8.62 -11.01
CA LEU A 55 -16.61 -9.88 -11.69
C LEU A 55 -17.69 -10.51 -12.58
N ALA A 56 -18.95 -10.04 -12.54
CA ALA A 56 -19.99 -10.56 -13.42
C ALA A 56 -19.66 -10.28 -14.89
N GLU A 57 -19.89 -11.27 -15.75
CA GLU A 57 -19.86 -11.06 -17.20
C GLU A 57 -21.11 -10.28 -17.61
N VAL A 58 -20.90 -9.21 -18.37
CA VAL A 58 -21.96 -8.35 -18.89
C VAL A 58 -21.85 -8.27 -20.41
N GLU A 59 -23.01 -8.26 -21.07
CA GLU A 59 -23.16 -7.96 -22.49
C GLU A 59 -23.89 -6.63 -22.61
N ILE A 60 -23.22 -5.64 -23.21
CA ILE A 60 -23.78 -4.29 -23.38
C ILE A 60 -23.71 -3.85 -24.84
N ASN A 61 -24.64 -2.98 -25.22
CA ASN A 61 -24.46 -2.08 -26.34
C ASN A 61 -23.96 -0.73 -25.81
N LEU A 62 -22.93 -0.19 -26.44
CA LEU A 62 -22.25 1.03 -26.01
C LEU A 62 -22.15 2.02 -27.16
N ILE A 63 -22.51 3.28 -26.91
CA ILE A 63 -22.28 4.41 -27.81
C ILE A 63 -21.58 5.52 -27.02
N GLY A 64 -20.33 5.83 -27.35
CA GLY A 64 -19.52 6.87 -26.74
C GLY A 64 -19.47 8.13 -27.61
N GLU A 65 -19.76 9.28 -26.99
CA GLU A 65 -19.78 10.59 -27.61
C GLU A 65 -18.86 11.57 -26.88
N TYR A 66 -18.13 12.37 -27.66
CA TYR A 66 -17.30 13.47 -27.17
C TYR A 66 -17.52 14.69 -28.06
N ASN A 67 -17.91 15.82 -27.47
CA ASN A 67 -18.26 17.05 -28.19
C ASN A 67 -19.25 16.84 -29.35
N GLY A 68 -20.23 15.95 -29.16
CA GLY A 68 -21.25 15.62 -30.17
C GLY A 68 -20.78 14.68 -31.29
N ARG A 69 -19.52 14.20 -31.25
CA ARG A 69 -19.00 13.18 -32.16
C ARG A 69 -19.05 11.81 -31.51
N VAL A 70 -19.68 10.84 -32.18
CA VAL A 70 -19.59 9.42 -31.83
C VAL A 70 -18.17 8.91 -32.14
N PHE A 71 -17.50 8.33 -31.15
CA PHE A 71 -16.14 7.78 -31.29
C PHE A 71 -16.06 6.27 -31.04
N ASP A 72 -17.04 5.67 -30.37
CA ASP A 72 -17.14 4.23 -30.14
C ASP A 72 -18.62 3.82 -30.22
N GLU A 73 -18.96 2.85 -31.06
CA GLU A 73 -20.30 2.27 -31.14
C GLU A 73 -20.18 0.78 -31.44
N ARG A 74 -20.55 -0.07 -30.46
CA ARG A 74 -20.45 -1.52 -30.59
C ARG A 74 -21.20 -2.26 -29.49
N ASP A 75 -21.39 -3.54 -29.75
CA ASP A 75 -21.68 -4.53 -28.71
C ASP A 75 -20.39 -5.08 -28.13
N VAL A 76 -20.34 -5.22 -26.81
CA VAL A 76 -19.16 -5.73 -26.11
C VAL A 76 -19.55 -6.60 -24.92
N THR A 77 -18.87 -7.73 -24.80
CA THR A 77 -18.95 -8.64 -23.65
C THR A 77 -17.65 -8.59 -22.87
N PHE A 78 -17.75 -8.40 -21.56
CA PHE A 78 -16.60 -8.32 -20.66
C PHE A 78 -17.01 -8.59 -19.21
N CYS A 79 -16.05 -8.90 -18.34
CA CYS A 79 -16.26 -9.00 -16.91
C CYS A 79 -16.08 -7.65 -16.23
N LEU A 80 -16.98 -7.28 -15.32
CA LEU A 80 -16.81 -6.07 -14.51
C LEU A 80 -15.51 -6.12 -13.69
N GLY A 81 -14.70 -5.07 -13.79
CA GLY A 81 -13.35 -4.98 -13.25
C GLY A 81 -12.26 -5.08 -14.33
N GLU A 82 -12.60 -5.56 -15.52
CA GLU A 82 -11.71 -5.75 -16.67
C GLU A 82 -12.06 -4.83 -17.86
N GLY A 83 -12.98 -3.88 -17.70
CA GLY A 83 -13.45 -3.02 -18.79
C GLY A 83 -12.34 -2.23 -19.49
N ALA A 84 -11.30 -1.84 -18.75
CA ALA A 84 -10.14 -1.15 -19.32
C ALA A 84 -9.50 -1.91 -20.49
N GLU A 85 -9.52 -3.24 -20.47
CA GLU A 85 -8.95 -4.11 -21.51
C GLU A 85 -9.78 -4.14 -22.80
N LYS A 86 -10.98 -3.56 -22.74
CA LYS A 86 -11.91 -3.39 -23.85
C LYS A 86 -12.11 -1.91 -24.19
N ASP A 87 -11.22 -1.02 -23.75
CA ASP A 87 -11.32 0.44 -23.89
C ASP A 87 -12.57 1.04 -23.22
N ILE A 88 -13.07 0.40 -22.15
CA ILE A 88 -14.27 0.83 -21.41
C ILE A 88 -13.84 1.68 -20.21
N PRO A 89 -14.35 2.93 -20.07
CA PRO A 89 -14.07 3.75 -18.91
C PRO A 89 -14.62 3.18 -17.59
N PRO A 90 -13.92 3.38 -16.46
CA PRO A 90 -14.33 2.86 -15.15
C PRO A 90 -15.69 3.40 -14.67
N GLY A 91 -16.10 4.59 -15.15
CA GLY A 91 -17.41 5.15 -14.88
C GLY A 91 -18.57 4.32 -15.41
N ILE A 92 -18.36 3.63 -16.54
CA ILE A 92 -19.37 2.74 -17.14
C ILE A 92 -19.54 1.50 -16.27
N GLU A 93 -18.43 0.86 -15.89
CA GLU A 93 -18.44 -0.31 -15.01
C GLU A 93 -19.15 0.01 -13.69
N LYS A 94 -18.83 1.16 -13.09
CA LYS A 94 -19.46 1.63 -11.85
C LYS A 94 -20.96 1.88 -12.01
N ALA A 95 -21.39 2.40 -13.16
CA ALA A 95 -22.80 2.64 -13.42
C ALA A 95 -23.57 1.32 -13.61
N LEU A 96 -22.99 0.36 -14.32
CA LEU A 96 -23.59 -0.95 -14.61
C LEU A 96 -23.96 -1.73 -13.35
N GLU A 97 -23.27 -1.52 -12.22
CA GLU A 97 -23.63 -2.12 -10.91
C GLU A 97 -25.04 -1.76 -10.43
N SER A 98 -25.68 -0.76 -11.03
CA SER A 98 -27.03 -0.29 -10.72
C SER A 98 -28.01 -0.40 -11.90
N PHE A 99 -27.59 -1.02 -13.00
CA PHE A 99 -28.45 -1.24 -14.16
C PHE A 99 -29.29 -2.49 -13.96
N VAL A 100 -30.45 -2.51 -14.59
CA VAL A 100 -31.29 -3.71 -14.71
C VAL A 100 -31.21 -4.22 -16.16
N LYS A 101 -31.40 -5.53 -16.37
CA LYS A 101 -31.39 -6.12 -17.71
C LYS A 101 -32.38 -5.39 -18.64
N GLY A 102 -31.96 -5.13 -19.87
CA GLY A 102 -32.72 -4.40 -20.89
C GLY A 102 -32.73 -2.87 -20.70
N GLU A 103 -32.15 -2.34 -19.62
CA GLU A 103 -32.14 -0.91 -19.37
C GLU A 103 -31.23 -0.18 -20.36
N LYS A 104 -31.72 0.95 -20.88
CA LYS A 104 -30.94 1.93 -21.65
C LYS A 104 -30.82 3.23 -20.87
N SER A 105 -29.60 3.69 -20.63
CA SER A 105 -29.29 4.89 -19.85
C SER A 105 -28.21 5.73 -20.53
N ILE A 106 -28.33 7.06 -20.43
CA ILE A 106 -27.27 8.00 -20.78
C ILE A 106 -26.43 8.29 -19.53
N LEU A 107 -25.12 8.20 -19.67
CA LEU A 107 -24.13 8.44 -18.63
C LEU A 107 -23.28 9.65 -19.01
N GLU A 108 -23.18 10.63 -18.12
CA GLU A 108 -22.22 11.73 -18.25
C GLU A 108 -21.07 11.47 -17.26
N LEU A 109 -19.88 11.27 -17.81
CA LEU A 109 -18.68 10.89 -17.07
C LEU A 109 -17.73 12.09 -16.99
N LYS A 110 -17.45 12.54 -15.76
CA LYS A 110 -16.35 13.48 -15.51
C LYS A 110 -14.99 12.79 -15.77
N PRO A 111 -13.89 13.54 -15.96
CA PRO A 111 -12.63 12.98 -16.43
C PRO A 111 -12.09 11.83 -15.58
N LYS A 112 -12.21 11.95 -14.25
CA LYS A 112 -11.86 10.91 -13.27
C LYS A 112 -12.53 9.55 -13.53
N TYR A 113 -13.73 9.55 -14.11
CA TYR A 113 -14.52 8.37 -14.44
C TYR A 113 -14.54 8.04 -15.94
N GLY A 114 -13.94 8.91 -16.76
CA GLY A 114 -13.64 8.70 -18.17
C GLY A 114 -12.25 8.09 -18.36
N PHE A 115 -11.51 8.59 -19.37
CA PHE A 115 -10.13 8.17 -19.63
C PHE A 115 -9.06 8.97 -18.83
N GLY A 116 -9.48 9.83 -17.91
CA GLY A 116 -8.59 10.56 -16.99
C GLY A 116 -7.63 11.53 -17.68
N ASP A 117 -6.50 11.78 -17.03
CA ASP A 117 -5.48 12.75 -17.48
C ASP A 117 -4.62 12.23 -18.63
N LYS A 118 -4.74 10.95 -19.00
CA LYS A 118 -4.06 10.38 -20.16
C LYS A 118 -4.84 10.60 -21.46
N GLY A 119 -6.16 10.77 -21.37
CA GLY A 119 -7.03 10.72 -22.55
C GLY A 119 -7.04 9.33 -23.18
N HIS A 120 -7.43 9.25 -24.45
CA HIS A 120 -7.46 7.99 -25.20
C HIS A 120 -7.07 8.21 -26.66
N GLU A 121 -5.85 7.84 -27.02
CA GLU A 121 -5.25 8.10 -28.34
C GLU A 121 -6.06 7.49 -29.48
N LYS A 122 -6.41 6.21 -29.38
CA LYS A 122 -7.20 5.48 -30.40
C LYS A 122 -8.54 6.14 -30.71
N PHE A 123 -9.14 6.84 -29.74
CA PHE A 123 -10.43 7.52 -29.91
C PHE A 123 -10.29 9.03 -30.13
N GLY A 124 -9.07 9.57 -30.16
CA GLY A 124 -8.82 10.99 -30.27
C GLY A 124 -9.36 11.81 -29.09
N ILE A 125 -9.39 11.21 -27.90
CA ILE A 125 -9.91 11.86 -26.68
C ILE A 125 -8.76 12.54 -25.94
N PRO A 126 -8.82 13.86 -25.70
CA PRO A 126 -7.76 14.55 -24.98
C PRO A 126 -7.76 14.25 -23.48
N PRO A 127 -6.62 14.44 -22.79
CA PRO A 127 -6.54 14.51 -21.34
C PRO A 127 -7.65 15.35 -20.71
N GLY A 128 -8.24 14.88 -19.62
CA GLY A 128 -9.22 15.67 -18.87
C GLY A 128 -10.58 15.82 -19.56
N ALA A 129 -10.87 15.03 -20.60
CA ALA A 129 -12.15 15.07 -21.30
C ALA A 129 -13.31 14.51 -20.44
N SER A 130 -14.47 15.18 -20.51
CA SER A 130 -15.74 14.63 -20.02
C SER A 130 -16.45 13.93 -21.18
N LEU A 131 -17.06 12.78 -20.92
CA LEU A 131 -17.62 11.90 -21.96
C LEU A 131 -19.11 11.67 -21.73
N VAL A 132 -19.84 11.47 -22.82
CA VAL A 132 -21.24 11.05 -22.77
C VAL A 132 -21.32 9.64 -23.36
N TYR A 133 -21.97 8.72 -22.65
CA TYR A 133 -22.18 7.36 -23.12
C TYR A 133 -23.66 7.00 -23.08
N THR A 134 -24.18 6.44 -24.16
CA THR A 134 -25.45 5.73 -24.14
C THR A 134 -25.16 4.24 -23.99
N VAL A 135 -25.64 3.65 -22.90
CA VAL A 135 -25.35 2.26 -22.54
C VAL A 135 -26.65 1.48 -22.44
N THR A 136 -26.72 0.34 -23.09
CA THR A 136 -27.82 -0.62 -22.97
C THR A 136 -27.31 -1.93 -22.39
N LEU A 137 -27.80 -2.34 -21.22
CA LEU A 137 -27.44 -3.64 -20.64
C LEU A 137 -28.30 -4.73 -21.26
N LYS A 138 -27.73 -5.58 -22.11
CA LYS A 138 -28.49 -6.66 -22.79
C LYS A 138 -28.67 -7.87 -21.89
N LYS A 139 -27.56 -8.32 -21.29
CA LYS A 139 -27.50 -9.53 -20.47
C LYS A 139 -26.38 -9.37 -19.43
N PHE A 140 -26.53 -10.05 -18.31
CA PHE A 140 -25.43 -10.27 -17.38
C PHE A 140 -25.58 -11.63 -16.71
N GLU A 141 -24.47 -12.17 -16.23
CA GLU A 141 -24.45 -13.34 -15.36
C GLU A 141 -24.60 -12.91 -13.90
N GLN A 142 -25.53 -13.53 -13.17
CA GLN A 142 -25.74 -13.21 -11.76
C GLN A 142 -24.73 -13.98 -10.91
N SER A 143 -23.87 -13.27 -10.18
CA SER A 143 -22.96 -13.87 -9.21
C SER A 143 -23.60 -14.00 -7.84
N LYS A 144 -23.27 -15.10 -7.15
CA LYS A 144 -23.59 -15.28 -5.73
C LYS A 144 -22.84 -14.24 -4.91
N ASP A 145 -23.45 -13.77 -3.83
CA ASP A 145 -22.71 -12.97 -2.86
C ASP A 145 -21.67 -13.82 -2.14
N VAL A 146 -20.51 -13.24 -1.81
CA VAL A 146 -19.40 -13.95 -1.15
C VAL A 146 -19.84 -14.62 0.16
N TRP A 147 -20.77 -14.02 0.90
CA TRP A 147 -21.29 -14.59 2.15
C TRP A 147 -22.23 -15.77 1.94
N MET A 148 -22.79 -15.93 0.74
CA MET A 148 -23.60 -17.09 0.35
C MET A 148 -22.73 -18.24 -0.22
N MET A 149 -21.44 -17.99 -0.45
CA MET A 149 -20.54 -18.99 -1.02
C MET A 149 -20.01 -19.93 0.05
N THR A 150 -19.94 -21.22 -0.29
CA THR A 150 -19.22 -22.21 0.53
C THR A 150 -17.70 -21.99 0.43
N SER A 151 -16.95 -22.55 1.35
CA SER A 151 -15.47 -22.48 1.33
C SER A 151 -14.85 -23.13 0.09
N HIS A 152 -15.49 -24.19 -0.42
CA HIS A 152 -15.15 -24.78 -1.71
C HIS A 152 -15.37 -23.80 -2.88
N GLU A 153 -16.55 -23.17 -2.94
CA GLU A 153 -16.87 -22.20 -4.01
C GLU A 153 -15.94 -20.98 -3.96
N LYS A 154 -15.60 -20.48 -2.77
CA LYS A 154 -14.64 -19.38 -2.60
C LYS A 154 -13.25 -19.74 -3.12
N LEU A 155 -12.78 -20.95 -2.79
CA LEU A 155 -11.48 -21.44 -3.23
C LEU A 155 -11.44 -21.64 -4.75
N ASP A 156 -12.49 -22.19 -5.34
CA ASP A 156 -12.61 -22.37 -6.78
C ASP A 156 -12.65 -21.02 -7.52
N GLU A 157 -13.39 -20.05 -7.00
CA GLU A 157 -13.42 -18.69 -7.56
C GLU A 157 -12.04 -18.02 -7.47
N ALA A 158 -11.34 -18.14 -6.35
CA ALA A 158 -9.97 -17.64 -6.21
C ALA A 158 -9.00 -18.31 -7.20
N LYS A 159 -9.14 -19.63 -7.41
CA LYS A 159 -8.35 -20.38 -8.42
C LYS A 159 -8.64 -19.88 -9.85
N ASN A 160 -9.91 -19.62 -10.19
CA ASN A 160 -10.31 -19.07 -11.48
C ASN A 160 -9.74 -17.66 -11.70
N LEU A 161 -9.88 -16.76 -10.73
CA LEU A 161 -9.32 -15.41 -10.79
C LEU A 161 -7.80 -15.41 -10.90
N LYS A 162 -7.11 -16.32 -10.18
CA LYS A 162 -5.67 -16.53 -10.32
C LYS A 162 -5.30 -16.94 -11.74
N GLU A 163 -6.05 -17.83 -12.38
CA GLU A 163 -5.77 -18.25 -13.75
C GLU A 163 -5.98 -17.09 -14.74
N ARG A 164 -7.11 -16.37 -14.64
CA ARG A 164 -7.37 -15.15 -15.43
C ARG A 164 -6.27 -14.11 -15.27
N GLY A 165 -5.88 -13.82 -14.03
CA GLY A 165 -4.76 -12.92 -13.74
C GLY A 165 -3.45 -13.38 -14.38
N THR A 166 -3.19 -14.69 -14.41
CA THR A 166 -2.02 -15.28 -15.05
C THR A 166 -2.06 -15.14 -16.58
N GLN A 167 -3.23 -15.22 -17.20
CA GLN A 167 -3.38 -14.95 -18.63
C GLN A 167 -3.12 -13.47 -18.94
N TYR A 168 -3.62 -12.54 -18.14
CA TYR A 168 -3.30 -11.11 -18.29
C TYR A 168 -1.81 -10.82 -18.05
N PHE A 169 -1.18 -11.48 -17.08
CA PHE A 169 0.25 -11.35 -16.85
C PHE A 169 1.07 -11.80 -18.06
N LYS A 170 0.71 -12.92 -18.70
CA LYS A 170 1.35 -13.41 -19.93
C LYS A 170 1.19 -12.44 -21.10
N ASN A 171 0.06 -11.73 -21.14
CA ASN A 171 -0.23 -10.69 -22.14
C ASN A 171 0.35 -9.31 -21.76
N GLU A 172 1.26 -9.25 -20.79
CA GLU A 172 1.92 -8.02 -20.30
C GLU A 172 0.98 -6.96 -19.72
N LYS A 173 -0.25 -7.34 -19.38
CA LYS A 173 -1.28 -6.48 -18.78
C LYS A 173 -1.20 -6.58 -17.26
N PHE A 174 -0.10 -6.07 -16.70
CA PHE A 174 0.26 -6.30 -15.30
C PHE A 174 -0.69 -5.62 -14.31
N GLU A 175 -1.24 -4.43 -14.60
CA GLU A 175 -2.18 -3.74 -13.71
C GLU A 175 -3.47 -4.55 -13.51
N THR A 176 -4.02 -5.10 -14.60
CA THR A 176 -5.23 -5.92 -14.55
C THR A 176 -4.96 -7.27 -13.90
N ALA A 177 -3.78 -7.86 -14.14
CA ALA A 177 -3.35 -9.05 -13.42
C ALA A 177 -3.31 -8.82 -11.89
N VAL A 178 -2.71 -7.71 -11.43
CA VAL A 178 -2.68 -7.35 -9.99
C VAL A 178 -4.10 -7.21 -9.43
N LYS A 179 -5.01 -6.53 -10.14
CA LYS A 179 -6.41 -6.38 -9.69
C LYS A 179 -7.08 -7.73 -9.47
N LEU A 180 -6.94 -8.65 -10.44
CA LEU A 180 -7.54 -9.98 -10.34
C LEU A 180 -6.93 -10.83 -9.22
N TYR A 181 -5.61 -10.77 -9.04
CA TYR A 181 -4.97 -11.47 -7.92
C TYR A 181 -5.41 -10.91 -6.57
N LYS A 182 -5.51 -9.60 -6.41
CA LYS A 182 -6.04 -8.98 -5.19
C LYS A 182 -7.49 -9.36 -4.95
N LYS A 183 -8.30 -9.41 -6.02
CA LYS A 183 -9.68 -9.86 -5.90
C LYS A 183 -9.77 -11.33 -5.49
N ALA A 184 -8.88 -12.18 -5.98
CA ALA A 184 -8.77 -13.58 -5.54
C ALA A 184 -8.44 -13.68 -4.04
N LEU A 185 -7.54 -12.82 -3.52
CA LEU A 185 -7.24 -12.79 -2.09
C LEU A 185 -8.49 -12.49 -1.25
N GLU A 186 -9.36 -11.57 -1.68
CA GLU A 186 -10.59 -11.25 -0.92
C GLU A 186 -11.50 -12.47 -0.64
N PHE A 187 -11.43 -13.53 -1.46
CA PHE A 187 -12.19 -14.77 -1.22
C PHE A 187 -11.55 -15.71 -0.20
N ILE A 188 -10.22 -15.64 -0.02
CA ILE A 188 -9.46 -16.65 0.71
C ILE A 188 -8.47 -16.09 1.75
N ASP A 189 -8.40 -14.78 1.99
CA ASP A 189 -7.46 -14.17 2.94
C ASP A 189 -7.82 -14.50 4.40
N SER A 190 -9.13 -14.57 4.72
CA SER A 190 -9.60 -14.93 6.06
C SER A 190 -9.52 -16.44 6.32
N ASP A 191 -8.87 -16.84 7.42
CA ASP A 191 -8.87 -18.22 7.91
C ASP A 191 -10.25 -18.68 8.39
N ALA A 192 -11.10 -17.73 8.81
CA ALA A 192 -12.40 -18.05 9.39
C ALA A 192 -13.34 -18.70 8.37
N GLY A 193 -13.79 -19.92 8.68
CA GLY A 193 -14.84 -20.63 7.96
C GLY A 193 -14.37 -21.66 6.93
N PHE A 194 -13.06 -21.84 6.72
CA PHE A 194 -12.54 -22.91 5.86
C PHE A 194 -12.48 -24.24 6.61
N GLU A 195 -12.88 -25.33 5.95
CA GLU A 195 -12.72 -26.68 6.48
C GLU A 195 -11.25 -27.11 6.46
N ASP A 196 -10.82 -27.92 7.44
CA ASP A 196 -9.42 -28.34 7.61
C ASP A 196 -8.82 -28.98 6.35
N GLU A 197 -9.62 -29.76 5.61
CA GLU A 197 -9.21 -30.41 4.35
C GLU A 197 -8.78 -29.40 3.27
N LEU A 198 -9.36 -28.20 3.26
CA LEU A 198 -9.06 -27.17 2.27
C LEU A 198 -7.91 -26.25 2.68
N LEU A 199 -7.44 -26.29 3.93
CA LEU A 199 -6.43 -25.35 4.43
C LEU A 199 -5.09 -25.46 3.67
N SER A 200 -4.67 -26.68 3.34
CA SER A 200 -3.44 -26.92 2.57
C SER A 200 -3.55 -26.33 1.15
N ASP A 201 -4.64 -26.64 0.47
CA ASP A 201 -4.95 -26.15 -0.88
C ASP A 201 -5.07 -24.62 -0.92
N ARG A 202 -5.75 -24.05 0.08
CA ARG A 202 -5.90 -22.60 0.27
C ARG A 202 -4.56 -21.93 0.50
N SER A 203 -3.72 -22.45 1.40
CA SER A 203 -2.39 -21.93 1.68
C SER A 203 -1.51 -21.93 0.41
N ALA A 204 -1.56 -23.01 -0.37
CA ALA A 204 -0.86 -23.07 -1.65
C ALA A 204 -1.35 -22.02 -2.66
N VAL A 205 -2.66 -21.74 -2.72
CA VAL A 205 -3.22 -20.69 -3.58
C VAL A 205 -2.85 -19.29 -3.09
N LEU A 206 -2.93 -19.02 -1.78
CA LEU A 206 -2.50 -17.77 -1.15
C LEU A 206 -1.03 -17.46 -1.46
N LEU A 207 -0.14 -18.42 -1.21
CA LEU A 207 1.28 -18.27 -1.49
C LEU A 207 1.52 -17.97 -2.98
N ALA A 208 0.84 -18.67 -3.88
CA ALA A 208 0.94 -18.43 -5.32
C ALA A 208 0.44 -17.03 -5.71
N LEU A 209 -0.63 -16.53 -5.09
CA LEU A 209 -1.17 -15.19 -5.32
C LEU A 209 -0.17 -14.10 -4.90
N HIS A 210 0.36 -14.16 -3.67
CA HIS A 210 1.36 -13.19 -3.20
C HIS A 210 2.62 -13.19 -4.08
N LEU A 211 3.08 -14.37 -4.50
CA LEU A 211 4.18 -14.50 -5.44
C LEU A 211 3.87 -13.82 -6.78
N ASN A 212 2.70 -14.05 -7.37
CA ASN A 212 2.32 -13.48 -8.66
C ASN A 212 2.08 -11.97 -8.58
N ILE A 213 1.51 -11.47 -7.48
CA ILE A 213 1.36 -10.04 -7.19
C ILE A 213 2.75 -9.39 -7.10
N ALA A 214 3.69 -9.99 -6.35
CA ALA A 214 5.05 -9.48 -6.25
C ALA A 214 5.73 -9.38 -7.62
N MET A 215 5.60 -10.42 -8.44
CA MET A 215 6.17 -10.42 -9.79
C MET A 215 5.54 -9.36 -10.70
N SER A 216 4.23 -9.16 -10.60
CA SER A 216 3.51 -8.14 -11.36
C SER A 216 3.93 -6.73 -10.94
N HIS A 217 4.08 -6.48 -9.64
CA HIS A 217 4.59 -5.21 -9.14
C HIS A 217 6.05 -4.95 -9.53
N LEU A 218 6.90 -5.98 -9.58
CA LEU A 218 8.26 -5.84 -10.14
C LEU A 218 8.24 -5.38 -11.61
N LYS A 219 7.33 -5.92 -12.42
CA LYS A 219 7.15 -5.50 -13.82
C LYS A 219 6.62 -4.08 -13.94
N LEU A 220 5.75 -3.66 -13.02
CA LEU A 220 5.22 -2.29 -12.91
C LEU A 220 6.20 -1.29 -12.28
N LYS A 221 7.37 -1.74 -11.79
CA LYS A 221 8.33 -0.94 -11.03
C LYS A 221 7.79 -0.40 -9.70
N ASN A 222 6.74 -1.01 -9.16
CA ASN A 222 6.22 -0.74 -7.82
C ASN A 222 6.97 -1.57 -6.78
N PHE A 223 8.22 -1.21 -6.53
CA PHE A 223 9.13 -2.06 -5.75
C PHE A 223 8.73 -2.21 -4.27
N THR A 224 8.07 -1.22 -3.69
CA THR A 224 7.53 -1.28 -2.33
C THR A 224 6.44 -2.34 -2.19
N ASP A 225 5.46 -2.33 -3.09
CA ASP A 225 4.36 -3.30 -3.10
C ASP A 225 4.87 -4.72 -3.39
N ALA A 226 5.87 -4.84 -4.27
CA ALA A 226 6.53 -6.10 -4.56
C ALA A 226 7.23 -6.68 -3.32
N LYS A 227 7.98 -5.85 -2.59
CA LYS A 227 8.64 -6.24 -1.33
C LYS A 227 7.60 -6.72 -0.31
N ASN A 228 6.55 -5.93 -0.07
CA ASN A 228 5.52 -6.27 0.91
C ASN A 228 4.82 -7.60 0.58
N SER A 229 4.54 -7.84 -0.70
CA SER A 229 3.93 -9.11 -1.14
C SER A 229 4.87 -10.29 -0.94
N CYS A 230 6.18 -10.11 -1.15
CA CYS A 230 7.19 -11.12 -0.83
C CYS A 230 7.34 -11.36 0.68
N ASP A 231 7.24 -10.31 1.51
CA ASP A 231 7.30 -10.45 2.96
C ASP A 231 6.15 -11.35 3.46
N THR A 232 4.90 -11.09 3.02
CA THR A 232 3.77 -11.99 3.31
C THR A 232 3.98 -13.42 2.80
N ALA A 233 4.59 -13.60 1.62
CA ALA A 233 4.88 -14.93 1.11
C ALA A 233 5.94 -15.68 1.95
N LEU A 234 6.90 -14.95 2.53
CA LEU A 234 7.96 -15.50 3.39
C LEU A 234 7.50 -15.75 4.83
N GLU A 235 6.48 -15.02 5.30
CA GLU A 235 5.79 -15.35 6.55
C GLU A 235 5.09 -16.72 6.45
N MET A 236 4.57 -17.06 5.27
CA MET A 236 3.95 -18.36 4.99
C MET A 236 4.98 -19.47 4.74
N ASP A 237 5.99 -19.19 3.91
CA ASP A 237 7.06 -20.12 3.54
C ASP A 237 8.42 -19.40 3.60
N PRO A 238 9.13 -19.45 4.74
CA PRO A 238 10.40 -18.74 4.93
C PRO A 238 11.51 -19.15 3.96
N ASN A 239 11.41 -20.34 3.36
CA ASN A 239 12.42 -20.89 2.44
C ASN A 239 11.98 -20.80 0.97
N ASN A 240 10.95 -20.00 0.67
CA ASN A 240 10.47 -19.88 -0.70
C ASN A 240 11.48 -19.17 -1.60
N LEU A 241 12.15 -19.94 -2.47
CA LEU A 241 13.17 -19.43 -3.40
C LEU A 241 12.66 -18.28 -4.28
N LYS A 242 11.41 -18.36 -4.76
CA LYS A 242 10.82 -17.31 -5.62
C LYS A 242 10.57 -16.02 -4.84
N ALA A 243 10.09 -16.12 -3.60
CA ALA A 243 9.85 -14.95 -2.77
C ALA A 243 11.16 -14.27 -2.38
N LEU A 244 12.15 -15.01 -1.90
CA LEU A 244 13.49 -14.49 -1.57
C LEU A 244 14.12 -13.78 -2.77
N PHE A 245 14.13 -14.43 -3.93
CA PHE A 245 14.73 -13.86 -5.13
C PHE A 245 14.01 -12.58 -5.60
N ARG A 246 12.67 -12.58 -5.60
CA ARG A 246 11.86 -11.41 -5.99
C ARG A 246 11.98 -10.26 -4.99
N ARG A 247 12.06 -10.55 -3.68
CA ARG A 247 12.30 -9.54 -2.64
C ARG A 247 13.68 -8.92 -2.80
N GLY A 248 14.72 -9.72 -3.02
CA GLY A 248 16.06 -9.23 -3.31
C GLY A 248 16.10 -8.31 -4.54
N GLN A 249 15.35 -8.65 -5.60
CA GLN A 249 15.22 -7.78 -6.78
C GLN A 249 14.53 -6.45 -6.45
N ALA A 250 13.46 -6.46 -5.66
CA ALA A 250 12.76 -5.24 -5.23
C ALA A 250 13.68 -4.36 -4.35
N LEU A 251 14.36 -4.94 -3.37
CA LEU A 251 15.29 -4.25 -2.47
C LEU A 251 16.46 -3.59 -3.21
N LEU A 252 16.99 -4.25 -4.24
CA LEU A 252 18.02 -3.68 -5.11
C LEU A 252 17.57 -2.40 -5.82
N GLN A 253 16.28 -2.29 -6.15
CA GLN A 253 15.68 -1.13 -6.80
C GLN A 253 15.31 -0.04 -5.78
N LEU A 254 15.00 -0.43 -4.55
CA LEU A 254 14.80 0.47 -3.40
C LEU A 254 16.11 1.03 -2.81
N SER A 255 17.26 0.74 -3.43
CA SER A 255 18.59 1.15 -2.94
C SER A 255 18.97 0.55 -1.59
N GLU A 256 18.47 -0.65 -1.29
CA GLU A 256 18.80 -1.44 -0.09
C GLU A 256 19.64 -2.69 -0.42
N PRO A 257 20.84 -2.54 -1.01
CA PRO A 257 21.62 -3.68 -1.49
C PRO A 257 22.19 -4.56 -0.37
N ALA A 258 22.20 -4.10 0.88
CA ALA A 258 22.60 -4.91 2.04
C ALA A 258 21.57 -6.01 2.35
N LEU A 259 20.29 -5.64 2.41
CA LEU A 259 19.21 -6.60 2.63
C LEU A 259 19.02 -7.52 1.42
N ALA A 260 19.09 -6.95 0.20
CA ALA A 260 19.00 -7.76 -1.01
C ALA A 260 20.09 -8.84 -1.08
N LYS A 261 21.31 -8.52 -0.65
CA LYS A 261 22.43 -9.49 -0.61
C LYS A 261 22.08 -10.68 0.29
N LYS A 262 21.53 -10.43 1.48
CA LYS A 262 21.12 -11.49 2.42
C LYS A 262 20.07 -12.42 1.79
N ASP A 263 19.10 -11.87 1.08
CA ASP A 263 18.08 -12.67 0.39
C ASP A 263 18.68 -13.56 -0.69
N PHE A 264 19.58 -13.02 -1.52
CA PHE A 264 20.24 -13.82 -2.56
C PHE A 264 21.23 -14.84 -1.98
N GLU A 265 21.92 -14.51 -0.88
CA GLU A 265 22.75 -15.47 -0.14
C GLU A 265 21.89 -16.63 0.36
N LYS A 266 20.70 -16.34 0.90
CA LYS A 266 19.77 -17.39 1.33
C LYS A 266 19.29 -18.27 0.17
N VAL A 267 19.05 -17.68 -1.01
CA VAL A 267 18.74 -18.45 -2.23
C VAL A 267 19.90 -19.38 -2.61
N VAL A 268 21.15 -18.92 -2.52
CA VAL A 268 22.33 -19.75 -2.84
C VAL A 268 22.57 -20.83 -1.78
N GLU A 269 22.27 -20.57 -0.51
CA GLU A 269 22.31 -21.58 0.55
C GLU A 269 21.32 -22.72 0.28
N LEU A 270 20.10 -22.38 -0.15
CA LEU A 270 19.04 -23.35 -0.43
C LEU A 270 19.21 -24.02 -1.81
N GLU A 271 19.72 -23.30 -2.81
CA GLU A 271 19.95 -23.77 -4.17
C GLU A 271 21.34 -23.33 -4.68
N PRO A 272 22.41 -24.09 -4.38
CA PRO A 272 23.78 -23.73 -4.76
C PRO A 272 24.03 -23.66 -6.28
N THR A 273 23.16 -24.28 -7.08
CA THR A 273 23.23 -24.28 -8.55
C THR A 273 22.67 -23.00 -9.18
N ASN A 274 22.05 -22.12 -8.39
CA ASN A 274 21.39 -20.91 -8.87
C ASN A 274 22.38 -19.81 -9.27
N LYS A 275 22.88 -19.86 -10.52
CA LYS A 275 23.80 -18.87 -11.08
C LYS A 275 23.23 -17.44 -11.09
N ALA A 276 21.90 -17.31 -11.21
CA ALA A 276 21.26 -16.00 -11.23
C ALA A 276 21.40 -15.29 -9.87
N ALA A 277 21.23 -16.01 -8.76
CA ALA A 277 21.39 -15.46 -7.42
C ALA A 277 22.85 -15.02 -7.17
N VAL A 278 23.83 -15.84 -7.57
CA VAL A 278 25.26 -15.48 -7.48
C VAL A 278 25.57 -14.19 -8.27
N ALA A 279 25.01 -14.05 -9.47
CA ALA A 279 25.18 -12.82 -10.25
C ALA A 279 24.58 -11.59 -9.54
N GLN A 280 23.42 -11.73 -8.91
CA GLN A 280 22.80 -10.65 -8.14
C GLN A 280 23.59 -10.29 -6.88
N ILE A 281 24.19 -11.25 -6.18
CA ILE A 281 25.09 -10.99 -5.03
C ILE A 281 26.24 -10.08 -5.46
N ASN A 282 26.86 -10.35 -6.61
CA ASN A 282 27.94 -9.52 -7.14
C ASN A 282 27.46 -8.09 -7.45
N ILE A 283 26.26 -7.94 -7.99
CA ILE A 283 25.64 -6.62 -8.22
C ILE A 283 25.42 -5.89 -6.88
N CYS A 284 24.92 -6.58 -5.85
CA CYS A 284 24.75 -6.02 -4.52
C CYS A 284 26.09 -5.50 -3.95
N ILE A 285 27.17 -6.29 -4.07
CA ILE A 285 28.51 -5.91 -3.59
C ILE A 285 29.01 -4.66 -4.31
N GLN A 286 28.84 -4.57 -5.63
CA GLN A 286 29.25 -3.39 -6.39
C GLN A 286 28.45 -2.15 -5.99
N LYS A 287 27.12 -2.27 -5.85
CA LYS A 287 26.27 -1.16 -5.38
C LYS A 287 26.63 -0.70 -3.98
N GLN A 288 26.91 -1.61 -3.05
CA GLN A 288 27.35 -1.25 -1.70
C GLN A 288 28.68 -0.48 -1.73
N LYS A 289 29.65 -0.92 -2.53
CA LYS A 289 30.93 -0.22 -2.71
C LYS A 289 30.72 1.18 -3.30
N GLU A 290 29.82 1.31 -4.27
CA GLU A 290 29.48 2.60 -4.88
C GLU A 290 28.84 3.55 -3.85
N ILE A 291 27.85 3.07 -3.08
CA ILE A 291 27.21 3.83 -1.99
C ILE A 291 28.26 4.29 -0.98
N HIS A 292 29.08 3.36 -0.46
CA HIS A 292 30.12 3.68 0.50
C HIS A 292 31.14 4.69 -0.03
N THR A 293 31.51 4.59 -1.31
CA THR A 293 32.43 5.54 -1.96
C THR A 293 31.79 6.93 -2.09
N LYS A 294 30.50 7.00 -2.46
CA LYS A 294 29.75 8.26 -2.53
C LYS A 294 29.60 8.90 -1.14
N GLU A 295 29.23 8.12 -0.14
CA GLU A 295 29.15 8.56 1.25
C GLU A 295 30.50 9.09 1.73
N LYS A 296 31.59 8.34 1.54
CA LYS A 296 32.93 8.78 1.93
C LYS A 296 33.32 10.10 1.28
N LYS A 297 33.05 10.28 -0.02
CA LYS A 297 33.29 11.55 -0.72
C LYS A 297 32.41 12.68 -0.19
N MET A 298 31.12 12.40 0.05
CA MET A 298 30.17 13.35 0.60
C MET A 298 30.61 13.83 1.98
N TYR A 299 30.96 12.92 2.89
CA TYR A 299 31.48 13.25 4.22
C TYR A 299 32.79 14.02 4.14
N ALA A 300 33.76 13.59 3.31
CA ALA A 300 35.01 14.31 3.14
C ALA A 300 34.80 15.76 2.68
N ASN A 301 33.91 15.98 1.71
CA ASN A 301 33.56 17.31 1.23
C ASN A 301 32.83 18.14 2.31
N MET A 302 31.96 17.52 3.12
CA MET A 302 31.33 18.20 4.25
C MET A 302 32.37 18.61 5.30
N PHE A 303 33.31 17.74 5.67
CA PHE A 303 34.41 18.06 6.60
C PHE A 303 35.27 19.22 6.08
N GLU A 304 35.62 19.23 4.80
CA GLU A 304 36.40 20.34 4.22
C GLU A 304 35.62 21.66 4.28
N LYS A 305 34.32 21.66 3.99
CA LYS A 305 33.48 22.86 4.11
C LYS A 305 33.36 23.34 5.56
N PHE A 306 33.22 22.44 6.53
CA PHE A 306 33.23 22.81 7.95
C PHE A 306 34.57 23.41 8.35
N ALA A 307 35.68 22.81 7.93
CA ALA A 307 37.01 23.35 8.17
C ALA A 307 37.23 24.72 7.50
N GLN A 308 36.70 24.95 6.30
CA GLN A 308 36.71 26.25 5.64
C GLN A 308 35.93 27.29 6.45
N LYS A 309 34.72 26.95 6.89
CA LYS A 309 33.89 27.85 7.72
C LYS A 309 34.56 28.18 9.06
N ASP A 310 35.20 27.19 9.71
CA ASP A 310 35.97 27.41 10.93
C ASP A 310 37.15 28.36 10.68
N ARG A 311 37.84 28.23 9.53
CA ARG A 311 38.90 29.16 9.11
C ARG A 311 38.33 30.56 8.85
N GLU A 312 37.24 30.68 8.10
CA GLU A 312 36.58 31.97 7.83
C GLU A 312 36.12 32.65 9.12
N TRP A 313 35.63 31.91 10.12
CA TRP A 313 35.28 32.46 11.43
C TRP A 313 36.52 32.91 12.21
N HIS A 314 37.62 32.14 12.13
CA HIS A 314 38.90 32.49 12.75
C HIS A 314 39.61 33.69 12.07
N TYR A 315 39.46 33.87 10.76
CA TYR A 315 40.12 34.92 9.97
C TYR A 315 39.23 36.15 9.69
N GLY A 316 37.90 36.02 9.67
CA GLY A 316 36.98 37.16 9.55
C GLY A 316 37.04 38.11 10.75
N TRP A 317 37.52 37.62 11.90
CA TRP A 317 37.85 38.44 13.07
C TRP A 317 39.10 39.33 12.87
N LEU A 318 39.92 39.05 11.85
CA LEU A 318 41.14 39.80 11.54
C LEU A 318 40.94 40.88 10.46
N GLU A 319 39.84 40.85 9.70
CA GLU A 319 39.59 41.77 8.57
C GLU A 319 38.60 42.92 8.87
N GLY A 320 37.90 42.89 10.01
CA GLY A 320 37.06 44.00 10.49
C GLY A 320 37.63 44.61 11.75
N GLU A 321 38.50 45.60 11.59
CA GLU A 321 39.10 46.44 12.65
C GLU A 321 39.67 45.69 13.86
N LYS A 322 41.00 45.71 14.01
CA LYS A 322 41.57 45.64 15.36
C LYS A 322 40.99 46.82 16.13
N PRO A 323 40.30 46.64 17.28
CA PRO A 323 40.34 47.71 18.26
C PRO A 323 41.83 47.94 18.54
N ILE A 324 42.23 49.20 18.61
CA ILE A 324 43.49 49.57 19.21
C ILE A 324 43.42 49.05 20.64
N VAL A 325 43.90 47.84 20.87
CA VAL A 325 44.24 47.40 22.21
C VAL A 325 45.59 48.05 22.44
N GLU A 326 45.55 49.30 22.90
CA GLU A 326 46.48 49.74 23.94
C GLU A 326 46.72 48.53 24.84
N ILE A 327 47.98 48.19 25.11
CA ILE A 327 48.35 47.14 26.04
C ILE A 327 47.50 47.33 27.29
N ALA A 328 46.39 46.59 27.39
CA ALA A 328 45.51 46.68 28.52
C ALA A 328 46.28 46.05 29.66
N PRO A 329 46.44 46.74 30.79
CA PRO A 329 47.14 46.20 31.93
C PRO A 329 46.49 44.86 32.28
N GLU A 330 47.33 43.86 32.57
CA GLU A 330 46.94 42.48 32.88
C GLU A 330 45.59 42.41 33.61
N ASN A 331 44.51 42.08 32.88
CA ASN A 331 43.18 41.95 33.46
C ASN A 331 42.96 40.48 33.86
N PRO A 332 42.95 40.15 35.17
CA PRO A 332 42.91 38.77 35.65
C PRO A 332 41.62 38.03 35.28
N GLU A 333 40.52 38.73 34.97
CA GLU A 333 39.24 38.10 34.64
C GLU A 333 39.23 37.49 33.23
N ILE A 334 39.91 38.13 32.27
CA ILE A 334 40.00 37.62 30.90
C ILE A 334 40.81 36.33 30.86
N GLU A 335 41.86 36.25 31.68
CA GLU A 335 42.71 35.06 31.75
C GLU A 335 42.02 33.91 32.52
N LYS A 336 41.24 34.23 33.56
CA LYS A 336 40.34 33.27 34.21
C LYS A 336 39.30 32.69 33.24
N GLU A 337 38.72 33.51 32.38
CA GLU A 337 37.70 33.05 31.43
C GLU A 337 38.31 32.17 30.31
N LYS A 338 39.51 32.49 29.84
CA LYS A 338 40.25 31.62 28.91
C LYS A 338 40.58 30.26 29.52
N GLU A 339 41.05 30.24 30.77
CA GLU A 339 41.31 28.98 31.48
C GLU A 339 40.03 28.20 31.73
N ARG A 340 38.91 28.88 32.06
CA ARG A 340 37.59 28.23 32.18
C ARG A 340 37.16 27.56 30.87
N ARG A 341 37.34 28.22 29.73
CA ARG A 341 37.04 27.63 28.41
C ARG A 341 37.96 26.48 28.03
N LYS A 342 39.25 26.53 28.38
CA LYS A 342 40.17 25.39 28.18
C LYS A 342 39.74 24.19 29.03
N GLU A 343 39.34 24.44 30.27
CA GLU A 343 38.86 23.43 31.22
C GLU A 343 37.56 22.77 30.74
N GLU A 344 36.60 23.55 30.24
CA GLU A 344 35.36 23.04 29.65
C GLU A 344 35.63 22.17 28.42
N LYS A 345 36.54 22.60 27.53
CA LYS A 345 36.95 21.82 26.35
C LYS A 345 37.63 20.51 26.74
N ARG A 346 38.44 20.52 27.81
CA ARG A 346 39.08 19.32 28.37
C ARG A 346 38.04 18.33 28.88
N LYS A 347 37.08 18.79 29.68
CA LYS A 347 35.98 17.97 30.23
C LYS A 347 35.10 17.37 29.13
N PHE A 348 34.80 18.16 28.10
CA PHE A 348 34.05 17.67 26.95
C PHE A 348 34.77 16.51 26.24
N LEU A 349 36.08 16.67 25.99
CA LEU A 349 36.89 15.67 25.31
C LEU A 349 37.06 14.38 26.15
N GLU A 350 37.13 14.52 27.48
CA GLU A 350 37.19 13.40 28.41
C GLU A 350 35.85 12.64 28.47
N ASN A 351 34.73 13.33 28.55
CA ASN A 351 33.40 12.71 28.48
C ASN A 351 33.18 11.97 27.16
N ALA A 352 33.63 12.53 26.03
CA ALA A 352 33.55 11.86 24.73
C ALA A 352 34.36 10.56 24.69
N LYS A 353 35.54 10.52 25.32
CA LYS A 353 36.34 9.28 25.46
C LYS A 353 35.64 8.25 26.34
N LEU A 354 35.01 8.69 27.44
CA LEU A 354 34.29 7.79 28.35
C LEU A 354 33.06 7.15 27.68
N LEU A 355 32.29 7.93 26.92
CA LEU A 355 31.15 7.44 26.14
C LEU A 355 31.58 6.37 25.13
N ARG A 356 32.71 6.58 24.45
CA ARG A 356 33.26 5.61 23.51
C ARG A 356 33.64 4.30 24.21
N LYS A 357 34.29 4.39 25.37
CA LYS A 357 34.66 3.22 26.17
C LYS A 357 33.43 2.45 26.68
N ARG A 358 32.38 3.14 27.14
CA ARG A 358 31.13 2.50 27.56
C ARG A 358 30.46 1.73 26.43
N LYS A 359 30.45 2.30 25.22
CA LYS A 359 29.90 1.63 24.05
C LYS A 359 30.68 0.36 23.69
N GLU A 360 32.01 0.41 23.77
CA GLU A 360 32.87 -0.76 23.56
C GLU A 360 32.65 -1.84 24.66
N GLU A 361 32.40 -1.44 25.91
CA GLU A 361 32.07 -2.36 27.01
C GLU A 361 30.67 -2.98 26.87
N GLU A 362 29.67 -2.22 26.40
CA GLU A 362 28.33 -2.75 26.09
C GLU A 362 28.37 -3.76 24.95
N GLU A 363 29.06 -3.44 23.85
CA GLU A 363 29.26 -4.36 22.72
C GLU A 363 30.01 -5.64 23.15
N ALA A 364 30.93 -5.56 24.11
CA ALA A 364 31.62 -6.73 24.67
C ALA A 364 30.69 -7.59 25.54
N LYS A 365 29.84 -6.96 26.37
CA LYS A 365 28.85 -7.68 27.21
C LYS A 365 27.79 -8.38 26.37
N GLU A 366 27.35 -7.75 25.29
CA GLU A 366 26.37 -8.34 24.37
C GLU A 366 26.93 -9.59 23.69
N LYS A 367 28.17 -9.52 23.19
CA LYS A 367 28.89 -10.70 22.64
C LYS A 367 29.11 -11.81 23.67
N GLN A 368 29.32 -11.47 24.93
CA GLN A 368 29.50 -12.47 25.98
C GLN A 368 28.17 -13.13 26.38
N LYS A 369 27.07 -12.38 26.32
CA LYS A 369 25.71 -12.90 26.53
C LYS A 369 25.26 -13.81 25.39
N GLU A 370 25.63 -13.48 24.15
CA GLU A 370 25.42 -14.35 22.98
C GLU A 370 26.15 -15.69 23.16
N LYS A 371 27.44 -15.68 23.55
CA LYS A 371 28.20 -16.90 23.83
C LYS A 371 27.61 -17.76 24.96
N LEU A 372 27.16 -17.13 26.04
CA LEU A 372 26.52 -17.85 27.16
C LEU A 372 25.17 -18.46 26.77
N ASN A 373 24.44 -17.83 25.84
CA ASN A 373 23.20 -18.40 25.30
C ASN A 373 23.48 -19.56 24.35
N GLU A 374 24.54 -19.51 23.55
CA GLU A 374 25.00 -20.63 22.71
C GLU A 374 25.46 -21.82 23.57
N GLU A 375 26.27 -21.58 24.62
CA GLU A 375 26.73 -22.64 25.54
C GLU A 375 25.58 -23.28 26.35
N ASN A 376 24.55 -22.51 26.72
CA ASN A 376 23.36 -23.07 27.39
C ASN A 376 22.45 -23.86 26.44
N GLN A 377 22.38 -23.50 25.15
CA GLN A 377 21.69 -24.31 24.14
C GLN A 377 22.42 -25.65 23.90
N ASP A 378 23.76 -25.64 23.88
CA ASP A 378 24.56 -26.86 23.77
C ASP A 378 24.49 -27.75 25.03
N ALA A 379 24.28 -27.16 26.21
CA ALA A 379 24.09 -27.87 27.47
C ALA A 379 22.69 -28.53 27.59
N GLU A 380 21.65 -27.89 27.06
CA GLU A 380 20.29 -28.48 27.01
C GLU A 380 20.21 -29.64 26.00
N GLU A 381 20.95 -29.59 24.89
CA GLU A 381 21.06 -30.71 23.94
C GLU A 381 21.90 -31.90 24.47
N SER A 382 22.84 -31.65 25.40
CA SER A 382 23.67 -32.70 26.03
C SER A 382 23.11 -33.24 27.36
N GLY A 383 22.11 -32.58 27.95
CA GLY A 383 21.44 -33.00 29.20
C GLY A 383 20.26 -33.96 29.01
N SER A 384 19.76 -34.14 27.79
CA SER A 384 18.66 -35.09 27.49
C SER A 384 19.17 -36.52 27.25
N SER A 385 19.93 -37.06 28.20
CA SER A 385 20.12 -38.52 28.31
C SER A 385 20.34 -38.92 29.76
N GLY A 386 19.25 -39.06 30.52
CA GLY A 386 19.28 -39.82 31.77
C GLY A 386 18.39 -39.29 32.88
N LYS A 387 17.16 -39.81 32.96
CA LYS A 387 16.64 -40.66 34.05
C LYS A 387 15.12 -40.58 34.14
N GLU A 388 14.48 -41.69 33.81
CA GLU A 388 13.16 -42.06 34.32
C GLU A 388 13.27 -42.55 35.78
N SER A 389 12.10 -42.53 36.44
CA SER A 389 11.71 -43.16 37.71
C SER A 389 12.24 -42.57 39.02
N GLU A 390 11.38 -41.89 39.78
CA GLU A 390 10.57 -42.54 40.83
C GLU A 390 9.51 -41.58 41.40
N ASN A 391 8.34 -42.15 41.71
CA ASN A 391 7.14 -41.52 42.23
C ASN A 391 7.02 -41.88 43.72
N SER A 392 6.81 -40.92 44.63
CA SER A 392 5.95 -41.10 45.81
C SER A 392 5.79 -39.83 46.66
N VAL A 393 4.58 -39.30 46.63
CA VAL A 393 3.71 -38.87 47.75
C VAL A 393 4.37 -38.43 49.07
N GLU A 394 4.15 -37.17 49.45
CA GLU A 394 3.61 -36.81 50.76
C GLU A 394 3.05 -35.37 50.79
N ALA A 395 1.90 -35.22 51.44
CA ALA A 395 1.15 -33.99 51.60
C ALA A 395 1.29 -33.48 53.05
N ALA A 396 1.36 -32.15 53.25
CA ALA A 396 0.65 -31.43 54.33
C ALA A 396 1.02 -29.93 54.41
N THR A 397 -0.03 -29.11 54.29
CA THR A 397 -0.40 -27.94 55.12
C THR A 397 0.51 -26.72 55.33
N SER A 398 0.04 -25.61 54.76
CA SER A 398 -0.34 -24.32 55.39
C SER A 398 0.69 -23.26 55.81
N SER A 399 0.43 -22.07 55.25
CA SER A 399 0.33 -20.74 55.89
C SER A 399 1.51 -19.76 55.79
N ASN A 400 1.14 -18.55 55.33
CA ASN A 400 1.71 -17.22 55.53
C ASN A 400 3.13 -16.92 55.03
N ALA A 401 3.26 -16.01 54.07
CA ALA A 401 3.46 -14.57 54.35
C ALA A 401 3.71 -13.74 53.08
N GLU A 402 3.02 -12.60 53.03
CA GLU A 402 3.46 -11.29 52.53
C GLU A 402 3.82 -11.09 51.04
N GLN A 403 2.91 -10.39 50.37
CA GLN A 403 3.18 -9.54 49.21
C GLN A 403 4.02 -8.32 49.61
N PRO A 404 4.89 -7.80 48.74
CA PRO A 404 5.23 -6.39 48.73
C PRO A 404 4.51 -5.67 47.58
N GLU A 405 3.93 -4.54 47.95
CA GLU A 405 3.24 -3.57 47.13
C GLU A 405 4.10 -3.03 45.97
N ILE A 406 3.48 -2.88 44.80
CA ILE A 406 4.01 -2.13 43.67
C ILE A 406 3.77 -0.64 43.98
N GLY A 407 4.80 0.01 44.53
CA GLY A 407 4.87 1.45 44.74
C GLY A 407 5.16 2.21 43.44
N SER A 408 4.26 3.13 43.13
CA SER A 408 4.29 4.13 42.06
C SER A 408 5.61 4.91 41.95
N ALA A 409 6.20 4.95 40.76
CA ALA A 409 7.27 5.90 40.43
C ALA A 409 6.67 7.19 39.86
N GLU A 410 6.79 8.27 40.64
CA GLU A 410 6.47 9.64 40.26
C GLU A 410 7.35 10.13 39.10
N VAL A 411 6.68 10.76 38.13
CA VAL A 411 7.27 11.56 37.07
C VAL A 411 7.73 12.89 37.67
N ILE A 412 9.05 13.06 37.82
CA ILE A 412 9.64 14.38 38.07
C ILE A 412 9.85 15.06 36.72
N SER A 413 8.91 15.93 36.35
CA SER A 413 9.17 17.00 35.37
C SER A 413 9.91 18.13 36.08
N GLN A 414 11.16 18.39 35.70
CA GLN A 414 11.85 19.63 36.05
C GLN A 414 11.87 20.55 34.83
N THR A 415 11.05 21.58 34.93
CA THR A 415 11.10 22.83 34.18
C THR A 415 12.15 23.73 34.82
N VAL A 416 13.20 24.09 34.08
CA VAL A 416 14.11 25.24 34.30
C VAL A 416 14.78 25.46 32.93
N ASN A 417 14.77 26.59 32.23
CA ASN A 417 14.30 27.96 32.42
C ASN A 417 13.90 28.53 31.06
#